data_AF-A0A9W8INY5-F1
#
_entry.id   AF-A0A9W8INY5-F1
#
_cell.length_a   1.000
_cell.length_b   1.000
_cell.length_c   1.000
_cell.angle_alpha   90.00
_cell.angle_beta   90.00
_cell.angle_gamma   90.00
#
_symmetry.space_group_name_H-M   'P 1'
#
loop_
_entity.id
_entity.type
_entity.pdbx_description
1 polymer ?
#
loop_
_entity_poly.entity_id
_entity_poly.type
_entity_poly.pdbx_seq_one_letter_code
_entity_poly.pdbx_strand_id
1 'polypeptide(L)'
;MSPIQDKTVGASLLAIGLFVFTYYSIWTLVIPFVDEGHAAHHLFPPQWYAIAIPVFLLVVGVTAVFGFLSFVMLKSGKKAAKKST
;
A
#
# COMPACT_ATOMS: atom_id res chain seq x y z
N MET A 1 14.96 0.79 -25.29
CA MET A 1 15.06 1.83 -24.24
C MET A 1 16.53 2.14 -24.04
N SER A 2 16.91 3.42 -23.91
CA SER A 2 18.34 3.75 -23.75
C SER A 2 18.74 3.55 -22.28
N PRO A 3 19.97 3.09 -22.00
CA PRO A 3 20.43 2.87 -20.62
C PRO A 3 20.37 4.12 -19.73
N ILE A 4 20.49 5.30 -20.35
CA ILE A 4 20.39 6.60 -19.66
C ILE A 4 18.95 6.87 -19.24
N GLN A 5 17.97 6.54 -20.09
CA GLN A 5 16.56 6.71 -19.77
C GLN A 5 16.14 5.82 -18.59
N ASP A 6 16.58 4.56 -18.57
CA ASP A 6 16.29 3.63 -17.47
C ASP A 6 16.92 4.11 -16.16
N LYS A 7 18.15 4.62 -16.21
CA LYS A 7 18.85 5.19 -15.04
C LYS A 7 18.14 6.42 -14.49
N THR A 8 17.68 7.32 -15.35
CA THR A 8 16.95 8.53 -14.93
C THR A 8 15.62 8.16 -14.29
N VAL A 9 14.84 7.26 -14.91
CA VAL A 9 13.56 6.79 -14.33
C VAL A 9 13.79 6.13 -12.97
N GLY A 10 14.80 5.27 -12.86
CA GLY A 10 15.16 4.65 -11.58
C GLY A 10 15.53 5.67 -10.51
N ALA A 11 16.37 6.66 -10.85
CA ALA A 11 16.73 7.73 -9.93
C ALA A 11 15.52 8.58 -9.50
N SER A 12 14.62 8.90 -10.42
CA SER A 12 13.37 9.63 -10.11
C SER A 12 12.47 8.83 -9.18
N LEU A 13 12.26 7.53 -9.45
CA LEU A 13 11.46 6.66 -8.59
C LEU A 13 12.07 6.53 -7.18
N LEU A 14 13.39 6.43 -7.09
CA LEU A 14 14.10 6.41 -5.80
C LEU A 14 13.93 7.72 -5.02
N ALA A 15 14.09 8.86 -5.70
CA ALA A 15 13.93 10.17 -5.07
C ALA A 15 12.49 10.37 -4.54
N ILE A 16 11.49 10.00 -5.35
CA ILE A 16 10.08 10.05 -4.94
C ILE A 16 9.83 9.10 -3.76
N GLY A 17 10.32 7.87 -3.85
CA GLY A 17 10.18 6.88 -2.78
C GLY A 17 10.80 7.35 -1.47
N LEU A 18 12.00 7.94 -1.53
CA LEU A 18 12.68 8.50 -0.36
C LEU A 18 11.87 9.66 0.25
N PHE A 19 11.36 10.57 -0.57
CA PHE A 19 10.54 11.68 -0.09
C PHE A 19 9.28 11.20 0.62
N VAL A 20 8.53 10.28 0.00
CA VAL A 20 7.31 9.70 0.59
C VAL A 20 7.63 8.94 1.87
N PHE A 21 8.71 8.14 1.87
CA PHE A 21 9.15 7.39 3.04
C PHE A 21 9.50 8.31 4.21
N THR A 22 10.28 9.37 3.97
CA THR A 22 10.66 10.33 5.02
C THR A 22 9.44 11.07 5.56
N TYR A 23 8.55 11.55 4.69
CA TYR A 23 7.32 12.22 5.11
C TYR A 23 6.46 11.30 5.99
N TYR A 24 6.24 10.05 5.54
CA TYR A 24 5.46 9.07 6.29
C TYR A 24 6.12 8.66 7.61
N SER A 25 7.45 8.52 7.63
CA SER A 25 8.20 8.19 8.85
C SER A 25 8.11 9.30 9.89
N ILE A 26 8.24 10.56 9.48
CA ILE A 26 8.05 11.71 10.39
C ILE A 26 6.61 11.74 10.91
N TRP A 27 5.65 11.55 10.01
CA TRP A 27 4.24 11.57 10.37
C TRP A 27 3.88 10.47 11.39
N THR A 28 4.42 9.27 11.22
CA THR A 28 4.07 8.11 12.06
C THR A 28 4.90 7.99 13.33
N LEU A 29 6.20 8.34 13.26
CA LEU A 29 7.14 8.13 14.35
C LEU A 29 7.47 9.39 15.13
N VAL A 30 7.36 10.59 14.55
CA VAL A 30 7.78 11.84 15.22
C VAL A 30 6.59 12.63 15.75
N ILE A 31 5.56 12.84 14.93
CA ILE A 31 4.36 13.60 15.31
C ILE A 31 3.64 13.14 16.59
N PRO A 32 3.55 11.84 16.96
CA PRO A 32 2.92 11.47 18.23
C PRO A 32 3.66 12.00 19.48
N PHE A 33 4.92 12.43 19.34
CA PHE A 33 5.70 13.01 20.44
C PHE A 33 5.69 14.55 20.44
N VAL A 34 4.98 15.18 19.51
CA VAL A 34 4.86 16.64 19.40
C VAL A 34 3.54 17.08 20.03
N ASP A 35 3.58 18.13 20.86
CA ASP A 35 2.38 18.66 21.54
C ASP A 35 1.24 18.96 20.55
N GLU A 36 0.01 18.63 20.92
CA GLU A 36 -1.17 18.76 20.05
C GLU A 36 -1.45 20.21 19.59
N GLY A 37 -0.99 21.21 20.35
CA GLY A 37 -1.12 22.63 20.00
C GLY A 37 -0.03 23.17 19.07
N HIS A 38 0.96 22.36 18.68
CA HIS A 38 2.03 22.80 17.80
C HIS A 38 1.56 22.94 16.34
N ALA A 39 1.99 24.02 15.69
CA ALA A 39 1.68 24.27 14.27
C ALA A 39 2.14 23.16 13.32
N ALA A 40 3.09 22.31 13.75
CA ALA A 40 3.55 21.15 13.01
C ALA A 40 2.41 20.19 12.67
N HIS A 41 1.40 20.02 13.54
CA HIS A 41 0.25 19.15 13.27
C HIS A 41 -0.56 19.58 12.05
N HIS A 42 -0.52 20.85 11.62
CA HIS A 42 -1.20 21.29 10.39
C HIS A 42 -0.54 20.80 9.09
N LEU A 43 0.73 20.40 9.16
CA LEU A 43 1.48 19.86 8.02
C LEU A 43 1.20 18.38 7.77
N PHE A 44 0.51 17.72 8.70
CA PHE A 44 0.25 16.29 8.68
C PHE A 44 -1.24 15.99 8.80
N PRO A 45 -1.75 14.93 8.17
CA PRO A 45 -3.11 14.49 8.42
C PRO A 45 -3.28 14.00 9.86
N PRO A 46 -4.53 13.90 10.36
CA PRO A 46 -4.81 13.33 11.68
C PRO A 46 -4.17 11.95 11.87
N GLN A 47 -3.65 11.68 13.07
CA GLN A 47 -2.87 10.49 13.39
C GLN A 47 -3.61 9.17 13.11
N TRP A 48 -4.94 9.15 13.17
CA TRP A 48 -5.72 7.95 12.87
C TRP A 48 -5.47 7.44 11.43
N TYR A 49 -5.22 8.33 10.49
CA TYR A 49 -4.93 7.95 9.10
C TYR A 49 -3.59 7.23 8.96
N ALA A 50 -2.60 7.54 9.81
CA ALA A 50 -1.31 6.86 9.81
C ALA A 50 -1.43 5.35 10.11
N ILE A 51 -2.48 4.95 10.83
CA ILE A 51 -2.77 3.54 11.13
C ILE A 51 -3.75 2.97 10.11
N ALA A 52 -4.78 3.74 9.74
CA ALA A 52 -5.82 3.27 8.85
C ALA A 52 -5.33 2.95 7.43
N ILE A 53 -4.38 3.72 6.89
CA ILE A 53 -3.88 3.51 5.52
C ILE A 53 -3.22 2.11 5.37
N PRO A 54 -2.24 1.70 6.20
CA PRO A 54 -1.67 0.36 6.13
C PRO A 54 -2.70 -0.75 6.36
N VAL A 55 -3.60 -0.58 7.32
CA VAL A 55 -4.63 -1.58 7.63
C VAL A 55 -5.57 -1.75 6.45
N PHE A 56 -6.02 -0.67 5.84
CA PHE A 56 -6.88 -0.71 4.66
C PHE A 56 -6.20 -1.42 3.48
N LEU A 57 -4.94 -1.08 3.20
CA LEU A 57 -4.15 -1.75 2.16
C LEU A 57 -4.03 -3.26 2.41
N LEU A 58 -3.77 -3.66 3.66
CA LEU A 58 -3.69 -5.07 4.04
C LEU A 58 -5.02 -5.76 3.82
N VAL A 59 -6.13 -5.20 4.33
CA VAL A 59 -7.47 -5.78 4.18
C VAL A 59 -7.85 -5.93 2.72
N VAL A 60 -7.63 -4.90 1.90
CA VAL A 60 -7.90 -4.95 0.46
C VAL A 60 -7.05 -6.02 -0.23
N GLY A 61 -5.74 -6.06 0.07
CA GLY A 61 -4.83 -7.05 -0.50
C GLY A 61 -5.24 -8.49 -0.13
N VAL A 62 -5.52 -8.73 1.15
CA VAL A 62 -5.97 -10.03 1.65
C VAL A 62 -7.31 -10.44 1.02
N THR A 63 -8.28 -9.52 0.97
CA THR A 63 -9.58 -9.76 0.36
C THR A 63 -9.44 -10.11 -1.13
N ALA A 64 -8.57 -9.41 -1.86
CA ALA A 64 -8.31 -9.69 -3.26
C ALA A 64 -7.70 -11.09 -3.46
N VAL A 65 -6.74 -11.49 -2.62
CA VAL A 65 -6.14 -12.84 -2.67
C VAL A 65 -7.20 -13.92 -2.39
N PHE A 66 -7.96 -13.80 -1.30
CA PHE A 66 -9.01 -14.78 -0.97
C PHE A 66 -10.13 -14.83 -2.02
N GLY A 67 -10.53 -13.68 -2.56
CA GLY A 67 -11.51 -13.60 -3.64
C GLY A 67 -11.02 -14.30 -4.91
N PHE A 68 -9.76 -14.09 -5.28
CA PHE A 68 -9.16 -14.75 -6.44
C PHE A 68 -9.05 -16.27 -6.24
N LEU A 69 -8.57 -16.73 -5.09
CA LEU A 69 -8.49 -18.15 -4.77
C LEU A 69 -9.87 -18.81 -4.82
N SER A 70 -10.87 -18.18 -4.18
CA SER A 70 -12.26 -18.65 -4.20
C SER A 70 -12.81 -18.76 -5.63
N PHE A 71 -12.55 -17.75 -6.46
CA PHE A 71 -12.95 -17.75 -7.87
C PHE A 71 -12.32 -18.91 -8.67
N VAL A 72 -11.02 -19.16 -8.48
CA VAL A 72 -10.31 -20.26 -9.16
C VAL A 72 -10.82 -21.63 -8.70
N MET A 73 -11.05 -21.82 -7.39
CA MET A 73 -11.59 -23.08 -6.85
C MET A 73 -12.99 -23.38 -7.39
N LEU A 74 -13.88 -22.38 -7.42
CA LEU A 74 -15.22 -22.52 -7.98
C LEU A 74 -15.17 -22.88 -9.48
N LYS A 75 -14.29 -22.24 -10.24
CA LYS A 75 -14.14 -22.52 -11.69
C LYS A 75 -13.58 -23.92 -11.95
N SER A 76 -12.63 -24.39 -11.15
CA SER A 76 -12.05 -25.72 -11.28
C SER A 76 -13.00 -26.84 -10.81
N GLY A 77 -13.76 -26.61 -9.73
CA GLY A 77 -14.78 -27.54 -9.25
C GLY A 77 -15.92 -27.77 -10.24
N LYS A 78 -16.39 -26.70 -10.92
CA LYS A 78 -17.44 -26.81 -11.97
C LYS A 78 -16.98 -27.62 -13.19
N LYS A 79 -15.67 -27.64 -13.50
CA LYS A 79 -15.12 -28.47 -14.58
C LYS A 79 -15.01 -29.94 -14.21
N ALA A 80 -14.69 -30.25 -12.95
CA ALA A 80 -14.66 -31.63 -12.45
C ALA A 80 -16.06 -32.25 -12.42
N ALA A 81 -17.07 -31.51 -11.96
CA ALA A 81 -18.46 -31.97 -11.92
C ALA A 81 -19.09 -32.20 -13.31
N LYS A 82 -18.64 -31.47 -14.34
CA LYS A 82 -19.15 -31.62 -15.71
C LYS A 82 -18.53 -32.80 -16.48
N LYS A 83 -17.45 -33.41 -15.97
CA LYS A 83 -16.76 -34.53 -16.65
C LYS A 83 -17.23 -35.91 -16.18
N SER A 84 -18.04 -35.97 -15.13
CA SER A 84 -18.56 -37.21 -14.52
C SER A 84 -20.04 -37.46 -14.82
N THR A 85 -20.60 -36.83 -15.85
CA THR A 85 -21.95 -37.06 -16.37
C THR A 85 -21.88 -37.18 -17.88
#